data_AF-A0A2N0NMY3-F1
#
_entry.id   AF-A0A2N0NMY3-F1
#
_cell.length_a   1.000
_cell.length_b   1.000
_cell.length_c   1.000
_cell.angle_alpha   90.00
_cell.angle_beta   90.00
_cell.angle_gamma   90.00
#
_symmetry.space_group_name_H-M   'P 1'
#
loop_
_entity.id
_entity.type
_entity.pdbx_description
1 polymer ?
#
loop_
_entity_poly.entity_id
_entity_poly.type
_entity_poly.pdbx_seq_one_letter_code
_entity_poly.pdbx_strand_id
1 'polypeptide(L)'
;MSKKKQYIVTLLAKGIISEDLHYGIYARNWWEPCKFNENCINPIPYRLFISVNCCLNGKNFAITVLNDEQTHNPCFRCICDGKDSGTQLTATAAINNTYSQIFSNKTKYSGLAVMGFDNEAIVHELVADISFIPIFIRLDQILIVVSKIGVSSREGCYGAGPGYLSTLITKYADKRSLFVQSIEDECSLDIYNEGIKLYHNKDTTPNKIWETIGILKKYD
;
A
#
# COMPACT_ATOMS: atom_id res chain seq x y z
N MET A 1 3.02 -23.51 -18.75
CA MET A 1 2.36 -22.70 -17.70
C MET A 1 2.28 -23.54 -16.43
N SER A 2 2.96 -23.13 -15.36
CA SER A 2 2.87 -23.82 -14.06
C SER A 2 1.47 -23.58 -13.47
N LYS A 3 0.74 -24.64 -13.11
CA LYS A 3 -0.51 -24.50 -12.36
C LYS A 3 -0.17 -23.80 -11.03
N LYS A 4 -0.67 -22.58 -10.82
CA LYS A 4 -0.57 -21.91 -9.51
C LYS A 4 -1.19 -22.85 -8.47
N LYS A 5 -0.42 -23.16 -7.43
CA LYS A 5 -0.89 -24.01 -6.33
C LYS A 5 -1.97 -23.24 -5.58
N GLN A 6 -3.23 -23.66 -5.72
CA GLN A 6 -4.34 -23.07 -4.98
C GLN A 6 -4.32 -23.60 -3.55
N TYR A 7 -4.40 -22.68 -2.60
CA TYR A 7 -4.52 -22.99 -1.18
C TYR A 7 -5.98 -22.86 -0.74
N ILE A 8 -6.37 -23.67 0.25
CA ILE A 8 -7.67 -23.48 0.92
C ILE A 8 -7.49 -22.33 1.90
N VAL A 9 -7.94 -21.15 1.49
CA VAL A 9 -7.91 -19.92 2.27
C VAL A 9 -9.33 -19.53 2.66
N THR A 10 -9.52 -19.13 3.91
CA THR A 10 -10.79 -18.63 4.45
C THR A 10 -10.57 -17.26 5.06
N LEU A 11 -11.39 -16.29 4.67
CA LEU A 11 -11.39 -14.97 5.32
C LEU A 11 -12.08 -15.10 6.68
N LEU A 12 -11.34 -14.86 7.76
CA LEU A 12 -11.85 -14.90 9.14
C LEU A 12 -12.43 -13.54 9.54
N ALA A 13 -11.73 -12.47 9.16
CA ALA A 13 -12.14 -11.10 9.39
C ALA A 13 -11.73 -10.24 8.20
N LYS A 14 -12.67 -9.44 7.69
CA LYS A 14 -12.43 -8.51 6.58
C LYS A 14 -11.43 -7.40 6.93
N GLY A 15 -11.41 -6.98 8.19
CA GLY A 15 -10.64 -5.81 8.62
C GLY A 15 -11.30 -4.49 8.20
N ILE A 16 -10.62 -3.38 8.47
CA ILE A 16 -11.11 -2.02 8.26
C ILE A 16 -10.22 -1.23 7.29
N ILE A 17 -10.82 -0.27 6.61
CA ILE A 17 -10.12 0.79 5.89
C ILE A 17 -9.97 1.97 6.86
N SER A 18 -8.73 2.43 7.03
CA SER A 18 -8.40 3.63 7.80
C SER A 18 -8.06 4.75 6.83
N GLU A 19 -8.68 5.91 7.02
CA GLU A 19 -8.48 7.11 6.20
C GLU A 19 -7.00 7.51 6.10
N ASP A 20 -6.31 7.57 7.25
CA ASP A 20 -4.90 7.98 7.31
C ASP A 20 -3.95 6.97 6.65
N LEU A 21 -4.21 5.67 6.85
CA LEU A 21 -3.34 4.60 6.34
C LEU A 21 -3.57 4.33 4.86
N HIS A 22 -4.83 4.29 4.42
CA HIS A 22 -5.18 3.85 3.07
C HIS A 22 -5.32 4.99 2.08
N TYR A 23 -5.61 6.21 2.54
CA TYR A 23 -5.79 7.38 1.69
C TYR A 23 -4.88 8.56 2.06
N GLY A 24 -4.23 8.54 3.22
CA GLY A 24 -3.22 9.52 3.61
C GLY A 24 -1.84 9.28 2.99
N ILE A 25 -0.80 9.83 3.62
CA ILE A 25 0.59 9.79 3.11
C ILE A 25 1.19 8.37 3.08
N TYR A 26 0.58 7.43 3.81
CA TYR A 26 1.02 6.03 3.90
C TYR A 26 0.37 5.12 2.85
N ALA A 27 -0.62 5.61 2.10
CA ALA A 27 -1.42 4.84 1.15
C ALA A 27 -0.57 3.93 0.25
N ARG A 28 0.57 4.42 -0.22
CA ARG A 28 1.50 3.67 -1.08
C ARG A 28 1.92 2.30 -0.53
N ASN A 29 1.87 2.09 0.78
CA ASN A 29 2.26 0.83 1.43
C ASN A 29 1.06 -0.04 1.80
N TRP A 30 -0.16 0.52 1.82
CA TRP A 30 -1.39 -0.16 2.26
C TRP A 30 -2.21 -0.77 1.13
N TRP A 31 -1.72 -0.68 -0.12
CA TRP A 31 -2.36 -1.27 -1.29
C TRP A 31 -1.35 -2.12 -2.07
N GLU A 32 -1.66 -3.41 -2.22
CA GLU A 32 -0.82 -4.38 -2.93
C GLU A 32 -1.22 -4.47 -4.40
N PRO A 33 -0.33 -4.13 -5.34
CA PRO A 33 -0.62 -4.27 -6.77
C PRO A 33 -0.71 -5.76 -7.17
N CYS A 34 -1.92 -6.27 -7.41
CA CYS A 34 -2.15 -7.66 -7.74
C CYS A 34 -2.51 -7.85 -9.22
N LYS A 35 -2.00 -8.91 -9.84
CA LYS A 35 -2.33 -9.30 -11.22
C LYS A 35 -3.39 -10.40 -11.22
N PHE A 36 -4.61 -10.05 -11.63
CA PHE A 36 -5.68 -11.02 -11.86
C PHE A 36 -5.76 -11.46 -13.32
N ASN A 37 -5.53 -10.53 -14.25
CA ASN A 37 -5.46 -10.80 -15.68
C ASN A 37 -4.17 -10.23 -16.28
N GLU A 38 -3.85 -10.58 -17.52
CA GLU A 38 -2.57 -10.19 -18.16
C GLU A 38 -2.43 -8.68 -18.38
N ASN A 39 -3.53 -7.92 -18.32
CA ASN A 39 -3.59 -6.52 -18.78
C ASN A 39 -3.94 -5.49 -17.69
N CYS A 40 -4.40 -5.90 -16.51
CA CYS A 40 -4.79 -4.99 -15.42
C CYS A 40 -4.17 -5.42 -14.08
N ILE A 41 -3.38 -4.50 -13.52
CA ILE A 41 -2.92 -4.57 -12.13
C ILE A 41 -3.97 -3.84 -11.30
N ASN A 42 -4.66 -4.57 -10.42
CA ASN A 42 -5.65 -3.99 -9.52
C ASN A 42 -5.05 -3.97 -8.10
N PRO A 43 -4.83 -2.77 -7.51
CA PRO A 43 -4.42 -2.68 -6.12
C PRO A 43 -5.49 -3.24 -5.18
N ILE A 44 -5.10 -4.14 -4.28
CA ILE A 44 -5.94 -4.69 -3.23
C ILE A 44 -5.49 -4.06 -1.90
N PRO A 45 -6.39 -3.58 -1.04
CA PRO A 45 -5.97 -3.03 0.23
C PRO A 45 -5.49 -4.15 1.18
N TYR A 46 -4.43 -3.85 1.92
CA TYR A 46 -4.15 -4.53 3.18
C TYR A 46 -5.05 -3.95 4.27
N ARG A 47 -6.33 -4.33 4.31
CA ARG A 47 -7.24 -3.86 5.36
C ARG A 47 -6.63 -4.09 6.74
N LEU A 48 -6.63 -3.05 7.57
CA LEU A 48 -6.12 -3.13 8.94
C LEU A 48 -6.94 -4.17 9.70
N PHE A 49 -6.27 -5.09 10.39
CA PHE A 49 -6.89 -6.24 11.07
C PHE A 49 -7.61 -7.24 10.14
N ILE A 50 -7.35 -7.24 8.83
CA ILE A 50 -7.73 -8.40 8.00
C ILE A 50 -7.10 -9.64 8.64
N SER A 51 -7.90 -10.68 8.77
CA SER A 51 -7.44 -11.98 9.25
C SER A 51 -7.91 -13.07 8.31
N VAL A 52 -6.99 -13.91 7.87
CA VAL A 52 -7.28 -15.09 7.05
C VAL A 52 -6.75 -16.33 7.72
N ASN A 53 -7.34 -17.47 7.39
CA ASN A 53 -6.80 -18.77 7.72
C ASN A 53 -6.43 -19.51 6.44
N CYS A 54 -5.26 -20.14 6.41
CA CYS A 54 -4.83 -20.98 5.30
C CYS A 54 -4.38 -22.35 5.82
N CYS A 55 -4.93 -23.41 5.22
CA CYS A 55 -4.57 -24.78 5.57
C CYS A 55 -3.29 -25.21 4.84
N LEU A 56 -2.19 -25.36 5.58
CA LEU A 56 -0.90 -25.82 5.08
C LEU A 56 -0.47 -27.07 5.84
N ASN A 57 -0.22 -28.16 5.11
CA ASN A 57 0.20 -29.44 5.68
C ASN A 57 -0.71 -29.95 6.82
N GLY A 58 -2.03 -29.78 6.65
CA GLY A 58 -3.04 -30.20 7.63
C GLY A 58 -3.14 -29.31 8.87
N LYS A 59 -2.47 -28.15 8.89
CA LYS A 59 -2.50 -27.18 9.99
C LYS A 59 -3.02 -25.82 9.50
N ASN A 60 -3.68 -25.10 10.39
CA ASN A 60 -4.35 -23.84 10.10
C ASN A 60 -3.48 -22.65 10.50
N PHE A 61 -2.99 -21.92 9.50
CA PHE A 61 -2.16 -20.74 9.68
C PHE A 61 -3.05 -19.49 9.60
N ALA A 62 -3.27 -18.86 10.75
CA ALA A 62 -3.99 -17.61 10.85
C ALA A 62 -3.03 -16.43 10.65
N ILE A 63 -3.30 -15.59 9.65
CA ILE A 63 -2.48 -14.42 9.31
C ILE A 63 -3.30 -13.18 9.58
N THR A 64 -2.73 -12.22 10.27
CA THR A 64 -3.36 -10.92 10.52
C THR A 64 -2.45 -9.78 10.10
N VAL A 65 -3.02 -8.77 9.43
CA VAL A 65 -2.34 -7.51 9.14
C VAL A 65 -2.56 -6.52 10.28
N LEU A 66 -1.48 -5.87 10.69
CA LEU A 66 -1.43 -4.88 11.77
C LEU A 66 -0.78 -3.60 11.25
N ASN A 67 -0.99 -2.50 11.97
CA ASN A 67 -0.28 -1.25 11.73
C ASN A 67 1.00 -1.24 12.59
N ASP A 68 2.15 -1.03 11.97
CA ASP A 68 3.37 -0.70 12.72
C ASP A 68 3.25 0.74 13.26
N GLU A 69 3.16 0.90 14.58
CA GLU A 69 2.96 2.21 15.21
C GLU A 69 4.12 3.20 14.99
N GLN A 70 5.32 2.71 14.66
CA GLN A 70 6.48 3.58 14.41
C GLN A 70 6.55 4.02 12.95
N THR A 71 6.29 3.10 12.01
CA THR A 71 6.49 3.37 10.57
C THR A 71 5.19 3.61 9.81
N HIS A 72 4.05 3.29 10.42
CA HIS A 72 2.71 3.25 9.80
C HIS A 72 2.65 2.35 8.56
N ASN A 73 3.54 1.37 8.45
CA ASN A 73 3.51 0.36 7.40
C ASN A 73 2.66 -0.83 7.83
N PRO A 74 2.06 -1.58 6.89
CA PRO A 74 1.47 -2.85 7.24
C PRO A 74 2.56 -3.80 7.73
N CYS A 75 2.27 -4.47 8.83
CA CYS A 75 3.05 -5.57 9.35
C CYS A 75 2.16 -6.80 9.55
N PHE A 76 2.76 -7.98 9.59
CA PHE A 76 2.07 -9.25 9.44
C PHE A 76 2.45 -10.18 10.58
N ARG A 77 1.45 -10.79 11.20
CA ARG A 77 1.64 -11.79 12.26
C ARG A 77 0.94 -13.09 11.87
N CYS A 78 1.62 -14.21 12.07
CA CYS A 78 1.09 -15.53 11.76
C CYS A 78 1.09 -16.42 12.99
N ILE A 79 -0.06 -17.01 13.32
CA ILE A 79 -0.23 -17.92 14.44
C ILE A 79 -0.72 -19.28 13.93
N CYS A 80 -0.12 -20.36 14.44
CA CYS A 80 -0.56 -21.73 14.19
C CYS A 80 -0.10 -22.62 15.35
N ASP A 81 -0.98 -23.45 15.91
CA ASP A 81 -0.67 -24.40 16.99
C ASP A 81 0.15 -23.80 18.16
N GLY A 82 -0.18 -22.58 18.58
CA GLY A 82 0.53 -21.87 19.66
C GLY A 82 1.92 -21.35 19.28
N LYS A 83 2.39 -21.54 18.04
CA LYS A 83 3.55 -20.85 17.47
C LYS A 83 3.14 -19.51 16.90
N ASP A 84 4.03 -18.53 17.03
CA ASP A 84 3.81 -17.14 16.65
C ASP A 84 5.06 -16.62 15.95
N SER A 85 4.88 -15.99 14.79
CA SER A 85 5.96 -15.32 14.10
C SER A 85 6.42 -14.04 14.80
N GLY A 86 5.62 -13.52 15.73
CA GLY A 86 5.67 -12.11 16.10
C GLY A 86 5.34 -11.22 14.89
N THR A 87 5.58 -9.93 15.03
CA THR A 87 5.37 -8.96 13.95
C THR A 87 6.48 -9.06 12.91
N GLN A 88 6.10 -9.25 11.65
CA GLN A 88 7.00 -9.37 10.50
C GLN A 88 6.68 -8.34 9.43
N LEU A 89 7.68 -7.95 8.65
CA LEU A 89 7.54 -6.92 7.60
C LEU A 89 6.76 -7.40 6.37
N THR A 90 6.62 -8.71 6.18
CA THR A 90 5.90 -9.28 5.03
C THR A 90 5.10 -10.50 5.45
N ALA A 91 3.97 -10.76 4.77
CA ALA A 91 3.22 -12.00 4.92
C ALA A 91 4.10 -13.22 4.61
N THR A 92 4.98 -13.16 3.61
CA THR A 92 5.90 -14.26 3.32
C THR A 92 6.81 -14.58 4.52
N ALA A 93 7.33 -13.56 5.22
CA ALA A 93 8.15 -13.77 6.40
C ALA A 93 7.34 -14.35 7.57
N ALA A 94 6.14 -13.82 7.85
CA ALA A 94 5.27 -14.31 8.92
C ALA A 94 4.97 -15.80 8.77
N ILE A 95 4.53 -16.22 7.59
CA ILE A 95 4.06 -17.59 7.35
C ILE A 95 5.23 -18.56 7.42
N ASN A 96 6.34 -18.23 6.74
CA ASN A 96 7.48 -19.13 6.68
C ASN A 96 8.22 -19.26 8.02
N ASN A 97 8.21 -18.20 8.85
CA ASN A 97 8.73 -18.27 10.21
C ASN A 97 7.88 -19.23 11.05
N THR A 98 6.57 -19.01 11.12
CA THR A 98 5.65 -19.88 11.88
C THR A 98 5.69 -21.32 11.36
N TYR A 99 5.71 -21.53 10.04
CA TYR A 99 5.78 -22.86 9.45
C TYR A 99 7.08 -23.60 9.81
N SER A 100 8.21 -22.91 9.79
CA SER A 100 9.51 -23.48 10.18
C SER A 100 9.54 -23.84 11.67
N GLN A 101 8.90 -23.06 12.55
CA GLN A 101 8.80 -23.37 13.98
C GLN A 101 7.97 -24.64 14.28
N ILE A 102 7.04 -25.01 13.39
CA ILE A 102 6.16 -26.18 13.57
C ILE A 102 6.77 -27.44 12.96
N PHE A 103 7.32 -27.34 11.75
CA PHE A 103 7.71 -28.50 10.96
C PHE A 103 9.23 -28.64 10.75
N SER A 104 10.04 -27.68 11.22
CA SER A 104 11.51 -27.70 11.10
C SER A 104 12.02 -27.98 9.68
N ASN A 105 11.28 -27.53 8.65
CA ASN A 105 11.57 -27.82 7.25
C ASN A 105 11.85 -26.54 6.45
N LYS A 106 12.33 -26.70 5.20
CA LYS A 106 12.74 -25.59 4.32
C LYS A 106 11.69 -25.17 3.30
N THR A 107 10.45 -25.65 3.42
CA THR A 107 9.37 -25.31 2.49
C THR A 107 9.06 -23.82 2.61
N LYS A 108 8.94 -23.14 1.47
CA LYS A 108 8.56 -21.73 1.43
C LYS A 108 7.21 -21.54 0.76
N TYR A 109 6.41 -20.69 1.36
CA TYR A 109 5.10 -20.27 0.88
C TYR A 109 5.11 -18.79 0.52
N SER A 110 4.33 -18.43 -0.51
CA SER A 110 4.10 -17.03 -0.89
C SER A 110 3.07 -16.40 0.04
N GLY A 111 3.40 -15.28 0.69
CA GLY A 111 2.48 -14.57 1.57
C GLY A 111 1.17 -14.20 0.88
N LEU A 112 1.23 -13.65 -0.34
CA LEU A 112 0.02 -13.23 -1.09
C LEU A 112 -0.91 -14.41 -1.41
N ALA A 113 -0.34 -15.56 -1.81
CA ALA A 113 -1.13 -16.74 -2.11
C ALA A 113 -1.78 -17.33 -0.85
N VAL A 114 -1.06 -17.30 0.28
CA VAL A 114 -1.60 -17.77 1.57
C VAL A 114 -2.62 -16.78 2.14
N MET A 115 -2.49 -15.49 1.83
CA MET A 115 -3.49 -14.45 2.13
C MET A 115 -4.72 -14.51 1.23
N GLY A 116 -4.70 -15.33 0.16
CA GLY A 116 -5.81 -15.45 -0.77
C GLY A 116 -5.95 -14.25 -1.72
N PHE A 117 -4.87 -13.52 -1.98
CA PHE A 117 -4.88 -12.38 -2.92
C PHE A 117 -4.93 -12.85 -4.40
N ASP A 118 -4.94 -14.15 -4.65
CA ASP A 118 -5.27 -14.78 -5.93
C ASP A 118 -6.63 -15.51 -5.93
N ASN A 119 -7.41 -15.39 -4.84
CA ASN A 119 -8.75 -15.95 -4.71
C ASN A 119 -9.80 -14.86 -4.98
N GLU A 120 -10.50 -14.97 -6.11
CA GLU A 120 -11.48 -13.97 -6.56
C GLU A 120 -12.56 -13.65 -5.50
N ALA A 121 -13.04 -14.64 -4.76
CA ALA A 121 -14.09 -14.42 -3.75
C ALA A 121 -13.56 -13.60 -2.56
N ILE A 122 -12.35 -13.89 -2.08
CA ILE A 122 -11.71 -13.12 -1.02
C ILE A 122 -11.45 -11.70 -1.51
N VAL A 123 -10.91 -11.56 -2.71
CA VAL A 123 -10.55 -10.26 -3.28
C VAL A 123 -11.79 -9.40 -3.48
N HIS A 124 -12.87 -9.96 -4.02
CA HIS A 124 -14.16 -9.29 -4.15
C HIS A 124 -14.64 -8.78 -2.79
N GLU A 125 -14.55 -9.59 -1.75
CA GLU A 125 -14.93 -9.18 -0.38
C GLU A 125 -14.05 -8.02 0.13
N LEU A 126 -12.73 -8.06 -0.14
CA LEU A 126 -11.81 -7.00 0.29
C LEU A 126 -12.05 -5.67 -0.42
N VAL A 127 -12.67 -5.66 -1.60
CA VAL A 127 -12.93 -4.42 -2.36
C VAL A 127 -14.40 -3.96 -2.38
N ALA A 128 -15.34 -4.76 -1.87
CA ALA A 128 -16.78 -4.53 -2.02
C ALA A 128 -17.31 -3.17 -1.52
N ASP A 129 -16.71 -2.60 -0.49
CA ASP A 129 -17.09 -1.34 0.18
C ASP A 129 -16.06 -0.21 -0.05
N ILE A 130 -15.21 -0.35 -1.08
CA ILE A 130 -14.22 0.66 -1.46
C ILE A 130 -14.83 1.59 -2.50
N SER A 131 -14.95 2.87 -2.18
CA SER A 131 -15.43 3.91 -3.10
C SER A 131 -14.35 4.41 -4.07
N PHE A 132 -13.08 4.30 -3.69
CA PHE A 132 -11.94 4.78 -4.47
C PHE A 132 -10.72 3.88 -4.26
N ILE A 133 -10.09 3.46 -5.36
CA ILE A 133 -8.81 2.74 -5.33
C ILE A 133 -7.71 3.74 -5.72
N PRO A 134 -6.66 3.93 -4.91
CA PRO A 134 -5.56 4.83 -5.24
C PRO A 134 -4.94 4.52 -6.60
N ILE A 135 -4.56 5.57 -7.30
CA ILE A 135 -4.00 5.49 -8.65
C ILE A 135 -2.48 5.45 -8.53
N PHE A 136 -1.87 4.41 -9.11
CA PHE A 136 -0.43 4.20 -9.13
C PHE A 136 0.12 4.56 -10.52
N ILE A 137 0.83 5.67 -10.64
CA ILE A 137 1.38 6.18 -11.89
C ILE A 137 2.89 5.98 -11.87
N ARG A 138 3.41 5.21 -12.83
CA ARG A 138 4.84 4.97 -12.99
C ARG A 138 5.41 5.94 -14.03
N LEU A 139 6.34 6.81 -13.61
CA LEU A 139 7.11 7.70 -14.47
C LEU A 139 8.61 7.36 -14.31
N ASP A 140 9.19 6.67 -15.27
CA ASP A 140 10.52 6.06 -15.17
C ASP A 140 10.69 5.23 -13.86
N GLN A 141 11.56 5.71 -12.97
CA GLN A 141 11.86 5.11 -11.67
C GLN A 141 10.98 5.68 -10.54
N ILE A 142 10.20 6.71 -10.82
CA ILE A 142 9.31 7.37 -9.85
C ILE A 142 7.95 6.68 -9.89
N LEU A 143 7.43 6.36 -8.70
CA LEU A 143 6.07 5.92 -8.51
C LEU A 143 5.31 7.04 -7.81
N ILE A 144 4.33 7.61 -8.50
CA ILE A 144 3.37 8.56 -7.95
C ILE A 144 2.14 7.77 -7.50
N VAL A 145 1.66 8.07 -6.30
CA VAL A 145 0.45 7.48 -5.73
C VAL A 145 -0.54 8.60 -5.45
N VAL A 146 -1.64 8.64 -6.21
CA VAL A 146 -2.76 9.55 -5.96
C VAL A 146 -3.76 8.82 -5.06
N SER A 147 -3.87 9.27 -3.82
CA SER A 147 -4.62 8.59 -2.77
C SER A 147 -5.92 9.29 -2.41
N LYS A 148 -6.10 10.55 -2.83
CA LYS A 148 -7.37 11.27 -2.75
C LYS A 148 -7.57 12.12 -4.00
N ILE A 149 -8.82 12.26 -4.42
CA ILE A 149 -9.21 13.06 -5.58
C ILE A 149 -10.20 14.13 -5.13
N GLY A 150 -9.81 15.38 -5.29
CA GLY A 150 -10.70 16.52 -5.35
C GLY A 150 -10.89 16.95 -6.80
N VAL A 151 -12.08 17.41 -7.17
CA VAL A 151 -12.38 17.92 -8.52
C VAL A 151 -12.75 19.40 -8.45
N SER A 152 -12.21 20.20 -9.36
CA SER A 152 -12.49 21.62 -9.46
C SER A 152 -12.38 22.12 -10.91
N SER A 153 -13.10 23.20 -11.22
CA SER A 153 -12.97 23.94 -12.47
C SER A 153 -11.87 25.03 -12.43
N ARG A 154 -11.06 25.06 -11.36
CA ARG A 154 -9.96 26.03 -11.21
C ARG A 154 -8.94 25.86 -12.32
N GLU A 155 -8.68 26.94 -13.06
CA GLU A 155 -7.70 26.97 -14.13
C GLU A 155 -6.29 26.66 -13.59
N GLY A 156 -5.51 25.90 -14.36
CA GLY A 156 -4.14 25.50 -14.00
C GLY A 156 -4.03 24.36 -12.98
N CYS A 157 -5.15 23.84 -12.45
CA CYS A 157 -5.17 22.63 -11.61
C CYS A 157 -5.56 21.35 -12.38
N TYR A 158 -5.74 21.43 -13.70
CA TYR A 158 -6.03 20.28 -14.58
C TYR A 158 -7.23 19.44 -14.12
N GLY A 159 -8.27 20.10 -13.60
CA GLY A 159 -9.46 19.44 -13.08
C GLY A 159 -9.36 18.96 -11.63
N ALA A 160 -8.16 18.98 -11.03
CA ALA A 160 -7.98 18.67 -9.62
C ALA A 160 -8.41 19.84 -8.72
N GLY A 161 -8.88 19.52 -7.51
CA GLY A 161 -9.45 20.48 -6.57
C GLY A 161 -9.25 20.11 -5.11
N PRO A 162 -9.94 20.81 -4.19
CA PRO A 162 -9.88 20.57 -2.76
C PRO A 162 -10.10 19.10 -2.39
N GLY A 163 -9.24 18.56 -1.53
CA GLY A 163 -9.19 17.15 -1.17
C GLY A 163 -8.31 16.28 -2.06
N TYR A 164 -7.59 16.83 -3.04
CA TYR A 164 -6.57 16.09 -3.79
C TYR A 164 -5.35 15.78 -2.91
N LEU A 165 -4.84 14.55 -2.97
CA LEU A 165 -3.60 14.15 -2.33
C LEU A 165 -2.82 13.17 -3.21
N SER A 166 -1.54 13.46 -3.40
CA SER A 166 -0.60 12.56 -4.06
C SER A 166 0.74 12.52 -3.36
N THR A 167 1.42 11.38 -3.48
CA THR A 167 2.75 11.19 -2.94
C THR A 167 3.70 10.63 -3.99
N LEU A 168 4.98 10.99 -3.90
CA LEU A 168 6.05 10.33 -4.64
C LEU A 168 7.31 10.27 -3.81
N ILE A 169 8.22 9.36 -4.16
CA ILE A 169 9.52 9.26 -3.49
C ILE A 169 10.61 9.49 -4.53
N THR A 170 11.42 10.53 -4.31
CA THR A 170 12.59 10.85 -5.13
C THR A 170 13.68 11.52 -4.29
N LYS A 171 14.78 11.92 -4.93
CA LYS A 171 15.92 12.56 -4.29
C LYS A 171 15.65 14.07 -4.12
N TYR A 172 15.82 14.58 -2.90
CA TYR A 172 15.80 16.01 -2.55
C TYR A 172 17.00 16.32 -1.64
N ALA A 173 17.81 17.31 -1.99
CA ALA A 173 19.02 17.68 -1.24
C ALA A 173 19.88 16.45 -0.86
N ASP A 174 20.15 15.62 -1.86
CA ASP A 174 20.86 14.34 -1.76
C ASP A 174 20.24 13.21 -0.94
N LYS A 175 19.06 13.41 -0.36
CA LYS A 175 18.35 12.43 0.45
C LYS A 175 17.15 11.85 -0.29
N ARG A 176 16.85 10.58 -0.06
CA ARG A 176 15.60 9.96 -0.54
C ARG A 176 14.46 10.48 0.35
N SER A 177 13.53 11.19 -0.25
CA SER A 177 12.51 11.96 0.47
C SER A 177 11.12 11.67 -0.08
N LEU A 178 10.13 11.74 0.79
CA LEU A 178 8.71 11.67 0.47
C LEU A 178 8.22 13.06 0.12
N PHE A 179 7.67 13.20 -1.07
CA PHE A 179 7.00 14.39 -1.55
C PHE A 179 5.51 14.18 -1.37
N VAL A 180 4.83 15.16 -0.78
CA VAL A 180 3.39 15.15 -0.52
C VAL A 180 2.80 16.39 -1.16
N GLN A 181 2.07 16.21 -2.25
CA GLN A 181 1.34 17.29 -2.90
C GLN A 181 -0.14 17.17 -2.59
N SER A 182 -0.74 18.25 -2.10
CA SER A 182 -2.17 18.36 -1.85
C SER A 182 -2.75 19.62 -2.47
N ILE A 183 -4.06 19.62 -2.66
CA ILE A 183 -4.82 20.80 -3.07
C ILE A 183 -5.97 20.95 -2.08
N GLU A 184 -6.02 22.10 -1.41
CA GLU A 184 -7.17 22.57 -0.64
C GLU A 184 -7.58 23.93 -1.22
N ASP A 185 -7.49 25.02 -0.44
CA ASP A 185 -7.64 26.39 -0.97
C ASP A 185 -6.54 26.75 -1.98
N GLU A 186 -5.33 26.24 -1.75
CA GLU A 186 -4.16 26.38 -2.61
C GLU A 186 -3.50 25.02 -2.82
N CYS A 187 -2.62 24.92 -3.81
CA CYS A 187 -1.76 23.76 -3.93
C CYS A 187 -0.63 23.90 -2.90
N SER A 188 -0.24 22.79 -2.29
CA SER A 188 0.91 22.73 -1.39
C SER A 188 1.79 21.54 -1.68
N LEU A 189 3.09 21.70 -1.50
CA LEU A 189 4.06 20.61 -1.55
C LEU A 189 4.87 20.61 -0.26
N ASP A 190 4.80 19.49 0.45
CA ASP A 190 5.64 19.17 1.59
C ASP A 190 6.66 18.09 1.22
N ILE A 191 7.87 18.21 1.75
CA ILE A 191 8.91 17.18 1.58
C ILE A 191 9.38 16.70 2.93
N TYR A 192 9.38 15.39 3.11
CA TYR A 192 9.79 14.72 4.33
C TYR A 192 10.96 13.78 4.09
N ASN A 193 11.86 13.70 5.05
CA ASN A 193 12.87 12.64 5.14
C ASN A 193 12.83 12.09 6.57
N GLU A 194 12.61 10.78 6.70
CA GLU A 194 12.53 10.10 8.01
C GLU A 194 11.54 10.76 8.99
N GLY A 195 10.39 11.23 8.48
CA GLY A 195 9.36 11.91 9.28
C GLY A 195 9.61 13.39 9.53
N ILE A 196 10.81 13.91 9.22
CA ILE A 196 11.16 15.32 9.39
C ILE A 196 10.79 16.09 8.13
N LYS A 197 9.98 17.16 8.26
CA LYS A 197 9.66 18.07 7.16
C LYS A 197 10.90 18.92 6.83
N LEU A 198 11.38 18.80 5.59
CA LEU A 198 12.55 19.50 5.06
C LEU A 198 12.19 20.74 4.25
N TYR A 199 11.01 20.74 3.62
CA TYR A 199 10.58 21.80 2.71
C TYR A 199 9.05 21.93 2.74
N HIS A 200 8.59 23.15 2.53
CA HIS A 200 7.20 23.51 2.33
C HIS A 200 7.11 24.68 1.36
N ASN A 201 6.21 24.59 0.38
CA ASN A 201 5.73 25.75 -0.36
C ASN A 201 4.24 25.61 -0.68
N LYS A 202 3.64 26.75 -1.05
CA LYS A 202 2.28 26.86 -1.55
C LYS A 202 2.24 27.77 -2.75
N ASP A 203 1.34 27.48 -3.68
CA ASP A 203 1.01 28.38 -4.77
C ASP A 203 -0.40 28.06 -5.30
N THR A 204 -0.87 28.95 -6.16
CA THR A 204 -2.10 28.89 -6.92
C THR A 204 -2.23 27.67 -7.84
N THR A 205 -1.12 27.11 -8.34
CA THR A 205 -1.14 25.96 -9.25
C THR A 205 0.01 24.98 -8.95
N PRO A 206 -0.14 23.68 -9.26
CA PRO A 206 0.94 22.70 -9.12
C PRO A 206 2.19 23.07 -9.92
N ASN A 207 2.06 23.61 -11.14
CA ASN A 207 3.20 23.96 -11.99
C ASN A 207 4.14 24.95 -11.29
N LYS A 208 3.60 26.04 -10.73
CA LYS A 208 4.40 27.06 -10.03
C LYS A 208 5.17 26.50 -8.83
N ILE A 209 4.57 25.54 -8.13
CA ILE A 209 5.23 24.83 -7.02
C ILE A 209 6.43 24.03 -7.51
N TRP A 210 6.28 23.26 -8.59
CA TRP A 210 7.33 22.43 -9.17
C TRP A 210 8.43 23.25 -9.85
N GLU A 211 8.07 24.36 -10.50
CA GLU A 211 9.03 25.34 -11.04
C GLU A 211 9.92 25.92 -9.94
N THR A 212 9.33 26.30 -8.79
CA THR A 212 10.04 26.92 -7.66
C THR A 212 11.08 25.99 -7.04
N ILE A 213 10.73 24.71 -6.84
CA ILE A 213 11.66 23.74 -6.27
C ILE A 213 12.76 23.33 -7.27
N GLY A 214 12.50 23.45 -8.56
CA GLY A 214 13.50 23.31 -9.62
C GLY A 214 14.10 21.90 -9.75
N ILE A 215 13.41 20.87 -9.24
CA ILE A 215 13.76 19.47 -9.45
C ILE A 215 12.83 18.84 -10.48
N LEU A 216 13.18 17.65 -10.98
CA LEU A 216 12.34 16.89 -11.92
C LEU A 216 12.03 17.60 -13.25
N LYS A 217 12.73 18.70 -13.58
CA LYS A 217 12.57 19.51 -14.79
C LYS A 217 12.56 18.78 -16.14
N LYS A 218 13.02 17.52 -16.16
CA LYS A 218 12.94 16.68 -17.36
C LYS A 218 11.52 16.24 -17.71
N TYR A 219 10.55 16.44 -16.80
CA TYR A 219 9.14 16.11 -16.98
C TYR A 219 8.26 17.37 -17.14
N ASP A 220 8.87 18.55 -17.22
CA ASP A 220 8.17 19.80 -17.53
C ASP A 220 7.74 19.84 -19.01
#